data_AF-A0A4R4TW66-F1
#
_entry.id   AF-A0A4R4TW66-F1
#
_cell.length_a   1.000
_cell.length_b   1.000
_cell.length_c   1.000
_cell.angle_alpha   90.00
_cell.angle_beta   90.00
_cell.angle_gamma   90.00
#
_symmetry.space_group_name_H-M   'P 1'
#
loop_
_entity.id
_entity.type
_entity.pdbx_description
1 polymer ?
#
loop_
_entity_poly.entity_id
_entity_poly.type
_entity_poly.pdbx_seq_one_letter_code
_entity_poly.pdbx_strand_id
1 'polypeptide(L)' 'MTRRPDCTVVVPTYNRMALLARTLDSLSRQDLGTDRFEVLVVDDGSTDATRDTSTRAYS' A
#
# COMPACT_ATOMS: atom_id res chain seq x y z
N MET A 1 21.54 6.40 7.03
CA MET A 1 21.53 5.48 5.87
C MET A 1 20.19 4.77 5.88
N THR A 2 19.35 4.97 4.85
CA THR A 2 18.09 4.22 4.71
C THR A 2 18.42 2.78 4.37
N ARG A 3 17.93 1.85 5.19
CA ARG A 3 18.13 0.42 5.00
C ARG A 3 17.36 -0.03 3.75
N ARG A 4 17.92 -0.96 2.97
CA ARG A 4 17.18 -1.55 1.84
C ARG A 4 16.06 -2.46 2.40
N PRO A 5 14.83 -2.38 1.85
CA PRO A 5 13.76 -3.30 2.22
C PRO A 5 14.13 -4.74 1.79
N ASP A 6 13.67 -5.72 2.57
CA ASP A 6 13.87 -7.14 2.31
C ASP A 6 12.91 -7.66 1.22
N CYS A 7 11.73 -7.03 1.11
CA CYS A 7 10.74 -7.36 0.09
C CYS A 7 9.84 -6.17 -0.27
N THR A 8 9.15 -6.30 -1.40
CA THR A 8 8.13 -5.38 -1.88
C THR A 8 6.79 -6.12 -1.90
N VAL A 9 5.76 -5.57 -1.23
CA VAL A 9 4.39 -6.07 -1.31
C VAL A 9 3.67 -5.35 -2.45
N VAL A 10 3.27 -6.08 -3.48
CA VAL A 10 2.55 -5.51 -4.63
C VAL A 10 1.05 -5.71 -4.45
N VAL A 11 0.27 -4.62 -4.52
CA VAL A 11 -1.18 -4.63 -4.35
C VAL A 11 -1.85 -4.09 -5.62
N PRO A 12 -2.22 -4.97 -6.58
CA PRO A 12 -3.05 -4.57 -7.71
C PRO A 12 -4.49 -4.31 -7.26
N THR A 13 -5.11 -3.26 -7.78
CA THR A 13 -6.45 -2.84 -7.36
C THR A 13 -7.22 -2.14 -8.49
N TYR A 14 -8.55 -2.28 -8.49
CA TYR A 14 -9.48 -1.60 -9.39
C TYR A 14 -10.85 -1.44 -8.71
N ASN A 15 -11.29 -0.20 -8.46
CA ASN A 15 -12.54 0.15 -7.79
C ASN A 15 -12.73 -0.54 -6.43
N ARG A 16 -11.72 -0.45 -5.55
CA ARG A 16 -11.67 -1.13 -4.24
C ARG A 16 -11.23 -0.25 -3.09
N MET A 17 -11.57 1.04 -3.09
CA MET A 17 -11.17 2.02 -2.07
C MET A 17 -11.18 1.49 -0.63
N ALA A 18 -12.31 0.98 -0.16
CA ALA A 18 -12.46 0.51 1.23
C ALA A 18 -11.60 -0.72 1.55
N LEU A 19 -11.43 -1.63 0.58
CA LEU A 19 -10.60 -2.82 0.77
C LEU A 19 -9.12 -2.45 0.73
N LEU A 20 -8.72 -1.57 -0.18
CA LEU A 20 -7.35 -1.05 -0.25
C LEU A 20 -6.97 -0.38 1.07
N ALA A 21 -7.83 0.47 1.64
CA ALA A 21 -7.60 1.10 2.93
C ALA A 21 -7.36 0.08 4.04
N ARG A 22 -8.19 -0.97 4.13
CA ARG A 22 -8.04 -2.05 5.11
C ARG A 22 -6.75 -2.85 4.91
N THR A 23 -6.38 -3.12 3.66
CA THR A 23 -5.14 -3.83 3.32
C THR A 23 -3.93 -3.02 3.75
N LEU A 24 -3.88 -1.72 3.42
CA LEU A 24 -2.78 -0.82 3.81
C LEU A 24 -2.70 -0.68 5.34
N ASP A 25 -3.84 -0.57 6.03
CA ASP A 25 -3.90 -0.56 7.49
C ASP A 25 -3.33 -1.87 8.09
N SER A 26 -3.72 -3.02 7.56
CA SER A 26 -3.18 -4.32 7.98
C SER A 26 -1.67 -4.41 7.75
N LEU A 27 -1.19 -3.94 6.59
CA LEU A 27 0.24 -3.93 6.27
C LEU A 27 1.03 -3.00 7.22
N SER A 28 0.46 -1.87 7.63
CA SER A 28 1.13 -0.98 8.59
C SER A 28 1.37 -1.59 9.99
N ARG A 29 0.68 -2.70 10.30
CA ARG A 29 0.74 -3.39 11.60
C ARG A 29 1.55 -4.68 11.57
N GLN A 30 2.31 -4.94 10.50
CA GLN A 30 3.11 -6.17 10.40
C GLN A 30 4.30 -6.15 11.38
N ASP A 31 4.57 -7.29 12.01
CA ASP A 31 5.69 -7.47 12.96
C ASP A 31 7.08 -7.31 12.32
N LEU A 32 7.16 -7.41 10.98
CA LEU A 32 8.40 -7.24 10.22
C LEU A 32 8.98 -5.81 10.36
N GLY A 33 8.15 -4.81 10.68
CA GLY A 33 8.54 -3.40 10.75
C GLY A 33 8.44 -2.69 9.40
N THR A 34 7.97 -1.44 9.41
CA THR A 34 7.68 -0.67 8.19
C THR A 34 8.93 -0.22 7.42
N ASP A 35 10.11 -0.34 8.02
CA ASP A 35 11.41 -0.07 7.37
C ASP A 35 11.98 -1.30 6.63
N ARG A 36 11.33 -2.46 6.77
CA ARG A 36 11.82 -3.74 6.23
C ARG A 36 11.09 -4.18 4.98
N PHE A 37 9.96 -3.58 4.64
CA PHE A 37 9.28 -3.81 3.38
C PHE A 37 8.64 -2.51 2.88
N GLU A 38 8.43 -2.44 1.58
CA GLU A 38 7.72 -1.36 0.92
C GLU A 38 6.44 -1.89 0.28
N VAL A 39 5.47 -0.99 0.02
CA VAL A 39 4.20 -1.35 -0.61
C VAL A 39 4.05 -0.60 -1.93
N LEU A 40 3.89 -1.35 -3.01
CA LEU A 40 3.60 -0.82 -4.35
C LEU A 40 2.14 -1.07 -4.70
N VAL A 41 1.33 -0.02 -4.73
CA VAL A 41 -0.07 -0.10 -5.15
C VAL A 41 -0.16 0.16 -6.66
N VAL A 42 -0.78 -0.76 -7.40
CA VAL A 42 -1.00 -0.63 -8.84
C VAL A 42 -2.49 -0.46 -9.08
N ASP A 43 -2.90 0.75 -9.45
CA ASP A 43 -4.29 1.09 -9.80
C ASP A 43 -4.54 0.87 -11.30
N ASP A 44 -5.42 -0.07 -11.65
CA ASP A 44 -5.76 -0.41 -13.04
C ASP A 44 -6.89 0.49 -13.59
N GLY A 45 -6.75 1.81 -13.41
CA GLY A 45 -7.68 2.79 -13.95
C GLY A 45 -9.01 2.90 -13.19
N SER A 46 -8.97 2.86 -11.85
CA SER A 46 -10.19 3.03 -11.04
C SER A 46 -10.91 4.35 -11.36
N THR A 47 -12.24 4.30 -11.32
CA THR A 47 -13.15 5.44 -11.49
C THR A 47 -13.78 5.88 -10.18
N ASP A 48 -13.54 5.15 -9.09
CA ASP A 48 -13.92 5.52 -7.72
C ASP A 48 -12.76 6.23 -6.98
N ALA A 49 -12.93 6.45 -5.68
CA ALA A 49 -11.93 7.08 -4.80
C ALA A 49 -10.73 6.17 -4.44
N THR A 50 -10.47 5.08 -5.17
CA THR A 50 -9.32 4.19 -4.92
C THR A 50 -8.00 4.96 -4.99
N ARG A 51 -7.85 5.91 -5.92
CA ARG A 51 -6.64 6.74 -6.06
C ARG A 51 -6.37 7.67 -4.87
N ASP A 52 -7.41 8.14 -4.20
CA ASP A 52 -7.24 9.01 -3.01
C ASP A 52 -6.69 8.22 -1.83
N THR A 53 -6.93 6.90 -1.83
CA THR A 53 -6.50 5.99 -0.76
C THR A 53 -5.02 5.65 -0.88
N SER A 54 -4.46 5.55 -2.08
CA SER A 54 -3.01 5.32 -2.28
C SER A 54 -2.15 6.54 -1.91
N THR A 55 -2.67 7.77 -2.04
CA THR A 55 -1.90 9.00 -1.81
C THR A 55 -1.68 9.32 -0.32
N ARG A 56 -2.48 8.74 0.58
CA ARG A 56 -2.40 9.01 2.03
C ARG A 56 -1.38 8.16 2.80
N ALA A 57 -0.79 7.15 2.15
CA ALA A 57 0.13 6.24 2.78
C ALA A 57 1.55 6.45 2.19
N TYR A 58 2.40 7.16 2.93
CA TYR A 58 3.84 7.31 2.73
C TYR A 58 4.30 8.29 1.64
N SER A 59 4.62 9.51 2.08
CA SER A 59 5.66 10.39 1.50
C SER A 59 6.91 10.30 2.36
#